data_AF-A0A8H4RB68-F1
#
_entry.id   AF-A0A8H4RB68-F1
#
_cell.length_a   1.000
_cell.length_b   1.000
_cell.length_c   1.000
_cell.angle_alpha   90.00
_cell.angle_beta   90.00
_cell.angle_gamma   90.00
#
_symmetry.space_group_name_H-M   'P 1'
#
loop_
_entity.id
_entity.type
_entity.pdbx_description
1 polymer ?
#
loop_
_entity_poly.entity_id
_entity_poly.type
_entity_poly.pdbx_seq_one_letter_code
_entity_poly.pdbx_strand_id
1 'polypeptide(L)'
;MFSNLPKSCFAALAVAVVANGLSTKSGTILNVNGIYYYVPAVPVSSLGTSYDELKTATTPGEDLILMTVMTGDFTTFDSSALESEVASYTASDDFFNVAFLQAVYLISTTPSELHTSLTSTLSAYGNKLFMIPTGPYFVSAYTGDIYQAWRLYSNYEGAFTEGTYESASGNFSTLSAAITIRPGIKNIYDVAGTRRGCGNRAYFNLYPEKNDTAPAVQKPVDAGAIIVGKMKTSQFANGEMATADWIDYHSPFNARGDGYSDLSFSSGPGAGIGAYSWLDIALGSDTGGSIRNPAQVNGCYGNRPTHALVTLDNVMPLSPLMDAVGFLTRDATLWEAASEALYTTNLSTFTTYPKTLYTTLFPTDATTEAETILLSILSKLEACLGVNSSPRLQFHVGKFHPSKRNCCTGSLLPPRFDLPNSHL
;
A
#
# COMPACT_ATOMS: atom_id res chain seq x y z
N MET A 1 -1.12 -36.75 26.27
CA MET A 1 -1.64 -37.96 25.60
C MET A 1 -2.35 -37.51 24.35
N PHE A 2 -1.98 -38.04 23.18
CA PHE A 2 -2.79 -38.20 21.96
C PHE A 2 -1.81 -38.56 20.84
N SER A 3 -1.54 -39.86 20.72
CA SER A 3 -0.65 -40.44 19.72
C SER A 3 -1.36 -41.66 19.14
N ASN A 4 -1.26 -41.84 17.82
CA ASN A 4 -1.96 -42.82 16.98
C ASN A 4 -3.35 -42.35 16.49
N LEU A 5 -3.36 -41.78 15.28
CA LEU A 5 -4.52 -41.72 14.39
C LEU A 5 -4.23 -42.56 13.13
N PRO A 6 -5.26 -43.12 12.44
CA PRO A 6 -5.05 -44.02 11.31
C PRO A 6 -4.60 -43.28 10.04
N LYS A 7 -3.86 -43.98 9.17
CA LYS A 7 -3.46 -43.48 7.84
C LYS A 7 -4.66 -43.36 6.88
N SER A 8 -4.45 -42.66 5.75
CA SER A 8 -5.37 -42.42 4.61
C SER A 8 -6.28 -41.19 4.78
N CYS A 9 -6.54 -40.34 3.79
CA CYS A 9 -5.99 -40.16 2.43
C CYS A 9 -6.01 -38.66 2.18
N PHE A 10 -5.08 -38.15 1.37
CA PHE A 10 -5.05 -36.75 0.95
C PHE A 10 -5.09 -36.66 -0.58
N ALA A 11 -5.77 -35.65 -1.10
CA ALA A 11 -5.79 -35.25 -2.49
C ALA A 11 -6.23 -33.79 -2.55
N ALA A 12 -5.82 -33.05 -3.58
CA ALA A 12 -6.31 -31.70 -3.85
C ALA A 12 -5.90 -31.22 -5.25
N LEU A 13 -6.47 -30.07 -5.65
CA LEU A 13 -6.19 -29.40 -6.92
C LEU A 13 -6.41 -27.88 -6.76
N ALA A 14 -5.43 -27.07 -7.14
CA ALA A 14 -5.46 -25.63 -6.89
C ALA A 14 -6.16 -24.82 -7.99
N VAL A 15 -7.10 -23.94 -7.60
CA VAL A 15 -7.57 -22.80 -8.41
C VAL A 15 -7.73 -21.57 -7.50
N ALA A 16 -7.32 -20.41 -8.01
CA ALA A 16 -7.26 -19.09 -7.36
C ALA A 16 -6.06 -18.84 -6.43
N VAL A 17 -5.57 -17.59 -6.49
CA VAL A 17 -4.24 -17.13 -6.06
C VAL A 17 -4.34 -16.28 -4.79
N VAL A 18 -3.49 -16.55 -3.80
CA VAL A 18 -3.22 -15.67 -2.66
C VAL A 18 -2.42 -14.47 -3.18
N ALA A 19 -3.06 -13.30 -3.26
CA ALA A 19 -2.51 -12.19 -4.02
C ALA A 19 -1.28 -11.53 -3.36
N ASN A 20 -1.22 -11.49 -2.02
CA ASN A 20 -0.10 -11.01 -1.21
C ASN A 20 -0.26 -11.48 0.25
N GLY A 21 0.86 -11.64 0.97
CA GLY A 21 0.87 -11.91 2.42
C GLY A 21 1.89 -11.08 3.19
N LEU A 22 1.48 -10.51 4.33
CA LEU A 22 2.33 -9.75 5.25
C LEU A 22 2.43 -10.48 6.59
N SER A 23 3.59 -11.06 6.88
CA SER A 23 3.82 -11.72 8.17
C SER A 23 4.33 -10.73 9.23
N THR A 24 3.73 -10.76 10.42
CA THR A 24 4.13 -10.01 11.61
C THR A 24 4.45 -11.00 12.74
N LYS A 25 5.03 -10.51 13.86
CA LYS A 25 5.28 -11.37 15.04
C LYS A 25 4.02 -11.99 15.65
N SER A 26 2.83 -11.45 15.37
CA SER A 26 1.55 -11.91 15.94
C SER A 26 0.73 -12.78 14.98
N GLY A 27 1.00 -12.68 13.66
CA GLY A 27 0.24 -13.35 12.61
C GLY A 27 0.44 -12.71 11.23
N THR A 28 -0.19 -13.26 10.21
CA THR A 28 -0.06 -12.88 8.80
C THR A 28 -1.36 -12.28 8.27
N ILE A 29 -1.31 -11.17 7.54
CA ILE A 29 -2.47 -10.65 6.79
C ILE A 29 -2.39 -11.11 5.34
N LEU A 30 -3.49 -11.65 4.80
CA LEU A 30 -3.62 -12.15 3.44
C LEU A 30 -4.76 -11.42 2.71
N ASN A 31 -4.59 -11.14 1.42
CA ASN A 31 -5.72 -10.73 0.56
C ASN A 31 -6.17 -11.92 -0.30
N VAL A 32 -7.46 -12.26 -0.18
CA VAL A 32 -8.11 -13.37 -0.88
C VAL A 32 -9.30 -12.79 -1.64
N ASN A 33 -9.18 -12.71 -2.96
CA ASN A 33 -10.22 -12.16 -3.86
C ASN A 33 -10.76 -10.77 -3.43
N GLY A 34 -9.89 -9.88 -2.93
CA GLY A 34 -10.26 -8.53 -2.48
C GLY A 34 -10.70 -8.42 -1.02
N ILE A 35 -10.97 -9.54 -0.33
CA ILE A 35 -11.25 -9.58 1.11
C ILE A 35 -9.95 -9.81 1.87
N TYR A 36 -9.75 -9.09 2.98
CA TYR A 36 -8.57 -9.25 3.83
C TYR A 36 -8.86 -10.20 4.99
N TYR A 37 -7.93 -11.11 5.25
CA TYR A 37 -7.97 -12.07 6.34
C TYR A 37 -6.70 -11.96 7.17
N TYR A 38 -6.82 -12.12 8.49
CA TYR A 38 -5.72 -12.30 9.43
C TYR A 38 -5.62 -13.77 9.82
N VAL A 39 -4.38 -14.25 9.88
CA VAL A 39 -3.98 -15.62 10.23
C VAL A 39 -3.10 -15.52 11.47
N PRO A 40 -3.56 -15.91 12.67
CA PRO A 40 -2.75 -15.82 13.88
C PRO A 40 -1.45 -16.63 13.77
N ALA A 41 -0.39 -16.22 14.46
CA ALA A 41 0.88 -16.97 14.49
C ALA A 41 0.80 -18.30 15.27
N VAL A 42 -0.26 -18.50 16.06
CA VAL A 42 -0.49 -19.71 16.85
C VAL A 42 -1.57 -20.56 16.16
N PRO A 43 -1.28 -21.82 15.79
CA PRO A 43 -2.28 -22.69 15.21
C PRO A 43 -3.30 -23.17 16.25
N VAL A 44 -4.50 -23.48 15.78
CA VAL A 44 -5.62 -23.98 16.59
C VAL A 44 -5.67 -25.52 16.63
N SER A 45 -5.07 -26.17 15.63
CA SER A 45 -5.00 -27.64 15.50
C SER A 45 -3.92 -28.01 14.44
N SER A 46 -3.79 -29.28 14.06
CA SER A 46 -2.92 -29.75 12.97
C SER A 46 -3.53 -30.98 12.29
N LEU A 47 -3.40 -31.09 10.96
CA LEU A 47 -3.98 -32.17 10.14
C LEU A 47 -3.24 -33.51 10.22
N GLY A 48 -2.11 -33.61 10.93
CA GLY A 48 -1.42 -34.90 11.16
C GLY A 48 -0.99 -35.67 9.90
N THR A 49 -0.95 -34.99 8.76
CA THR A 49 -0.64 -35.50 7.42
C THR A 49 0.76 -35.08 6.98
N SER A 50 1.27 -35.71 5.92
CA SER A 50 2.61 -35.40 5.39
C SER A 50 2.60 -34.18 4.45
N TYR A 51 3.75 -33.51 4.30
CA TYR A 51 3.93 -32.48 3.27
C TYR A 51 3.66 -33.01 1.86
N ASP A 52 4.04 -34.26 1.56
CA ASP A 52 3.83 -34.88 0.25
C ASP A 52 2.35 -35.07 -0.11
N GLU A 53 1.51 -35.23 0.91
CA GLU A 53 0.05 -35.20 0.84
C GLU A 53 -0.43 -33.74 0.65
N LEU A 54 -0.09 -32.86 1.59
CA LEU A 54 -0.53 -31.46 1.65
C LEU A 54 -0.18 -30.61 0.43
N LYS A 55 1.02 -30.77 -0.16
CA LYS A 55 1.50 -30.01 -1.33
C LYS A 55 0.68 -30.20 -2.60
N THR A 56 -0.24 -31.17 -2.63
CA THR A 56 -1.21 -31.30 -3.73
C THR A 56 -2.26 -30.19 -3.71
N ALA A 57 -2.48 -29.54 -2.56
CA ALA A 57 -3.45 -28.46 -2.37
C ALA A 57 -2.86 -27.06 -2.52
N THR A 58 -1.53 -26.92 -2.42
CA THR A 58 -0.85 -25.63 -2.55
C THR A 58 -0.79 -25.18 -4.00
N THR A 59 -1.14 -23.92 -4.24
CA THR A 59 -0.69 -23.22 -5.46
C THR A 59 0.85 -23.12 -5.43
N PRO A 60 1.56 -23.27 -6.57
CA PRO A 60 3.02 -23.10 -6.60
C PRO A 60 3.47 -21.73 -6.09
N GLY A 61 4.20 -21.71 -4.98
CA GLY A 61 4.67 -20.49 -4.30
C GLY A 61 3.83 -20.05 -3.09
N GLU A 62 2.80 -20.81 -2.72
CA GLU A 62 1.98 -20.57 -1.51
C GLU A 62 2.26 -21.62 -0.43
N ASP A 63 2.53 -21.17 0.80
CA ASP A 63 2.83 -22.03 1.95
C ASP A 63 1.56 -22.38 2.78
N LEU A 64 0.45 -21.71 2.51
CA LEU A 64 -0.84 -21.85 3.19
C LEU A 64 -1.93 -22.29 2.21
N ILE A 65 -2.65 -23.35 2.58
CA ILE A 65 -3.80 -23.91 1.87
C ILE A 65 -5.07 -23.31 2.48
N LEU A 66 -6.00 -22.82 1.67
CA LEU A 66 -7.26 -22.26 2.12
C LEU A 66 -8.32 -23.38 2.20
N MET A 67 -8.73 -23.73 3.41
CA MET A 67 -9.58 -24.89 3.69
C MET A 67 -10.96 -24.50 4.25
N THR A 68 -12.03 -25.19 3.84
CA THR A 68 -13.39 -25.06 4.42
C THR A 68 -13.76 -26.32 5.17
N VAL A 69 -14.23 -26.19 6.40
CA VAL A 69 -14.70 -27.29 7.25
C VAL A 69 -16.21 -27.31 7.28
N MET A 70 -16.81 -28.46 7.02
CA MET A 70 -18.27 -28.69 7.06
C MET A 70 -18.59 -29.86 8.01
N THR A 71 -19.62 -29.72 8.83
CA THR A 71 -20.08 -30.76 9.76
C THR A 71 -21.53 -31.12 9.49
N GLY A 72 -21.86 -32.40 9.33
CA GLY A 72 -23.23 -32.83 9.00
C GLY A 72 -23.41 -34.34 8.90
N ASP A 73 -24.61 -34.78 8.53
CA ASP A 73 -24.85 -36.16 8.08
C ASP A 73 -24.59 -36.23 6.58
N PHE A 74 -23.47 -36.83 6.19
CA PHE A 74 -23.04 -36.89 4.78
C PHE A 74 -23.48 -38.16 4.04
N THR A 75 -24.39 -38.96 4.63
CA THR A 75 -24.93 -40.18 4.00
C THR A 75 -25.61 -39.95 2.65
N THR A 76 -26.25 -38.78 2.46
CA THR A 76 -26.92 -38.39 1.21
C THR A 76 -26.34 -37.11 0.60
N PHE A 77 -25.09 -36.75 0.96
CA PHE A 77 -24.43 -35.61 0.34
C PHE A 77 -24.02 -35.98 -1.08
N ASP A 78 -24.31 -35.10 -2.04
CA ASP A 78 -23.94 -35.26 -3.46
C ASP A 78 -23.40 -33.93 -4.04
N SER A 79 -23.13 -33.89 -5.34
CA SER A 79 -22.64 -32.66 -5.99
C SER A 79 -23.62 -31.49 -5.88
N SER A 80 -24.92 -31.75 -5.96
CA SER A 80 -25.96 -30.72 -5.87
C SER A 80 -26.15 -30.24 -4.43
N ALA A 81 -25.96 -31.13 -3.44
CA ALA A 81 -25.91 -30.73 -2.04
C ALA A 81 -24.69 -29.83 -1.75
N LEU A 82 -23.51 -30.15 -2.30
CA LEU A 82 -22.32 -29.30 -2.17
C LEU A 82 -22.49 -27.94 -2.85
N GLU A 83 -23.03 -27.90 -4.07
CA GLU A 83 -23.36 -26.66 -4.79
C GLU A 83 -24.36 -25.80 -4.00
N SER A 84 -25.38 -26.43 -3.40
CA SER A 84 -26.36 -25.76 -2.54
C SER A 84 -25.73 -25.20 -1.26
N GLU A 85 -24.79 -25.91 -0.63
CA GLU A 85 -24.10 -25.45 0.58
C GLU A 85 -23.15 -24.28 0.26
N VAL A 86 -22.39 -24.35 -0.84
CA VAL A 86 -21.53 -23.25 -1.30
C VAL A 86 -22.36 -22.02 -1.69
N ALA A 87 -23.51 -22.20 -2.35
CA ALA A 87 -24.45 -21.12 -2.64
C ALA A 87 -25.05 -20.52 -1.37
N SER A 88 -25.36 -21.36 -0.37
CA SER A 88 -25.84 -20.94 0.95
C SER A 88 -24.81 -20.07 1.67
N TYR A 89 -23.55 -20.53 1.77
CA TYR A 89 -22.47 -19.73 2.38
C TYR A 89 -22.23 -18.44 1.61
N THR A 90 -22.13 -18.49 0.27
CA THR A 90 -21.91 -17.29 -0.56
C THR A 90 -23.06 -16.26 -0.45
N ALA A 91 -24.29 -16.70 -0.16
CA ALA A 91 -25.46 -15.82 -0.04
C ALA A 91 -25.73 -15.31 1.39
N SER A 92 -25.25 -16.02 2.42
CA SER A 92 -25.58 -15.74 3.83
C SER A 92 -24.39 -15.38 4.71
N ASP A 93 -23.17 -15.75 4.32
CA ASP A 93 -21.95 -15.54 5.09
C ASP A 93 -21.01 -14.57 4.35
N ASP A 94 -20.86 -13.37 4.88
CA ASP A 94 -19.95 -12.36 4.34
C ASP A 94 -18.47 -12.64 4.66
N PHE A 95 -18.20 -13.64 5.51
CA PHE A 95 -16.88 -14.18 5.81
C PHE A 95 -16.39 -15.19 4.76
N PHE A 96 -17.29 -15.99 4.18
CA PHE A 96 -16.95 -17.05 3.24
C PHE A 96 -16.39 -16.50 1.92
N ASN A 97 -15.36 -17.16 1.41
CA ASN A 97 -14.83 -16.92 0.07
C ASN A 97 -14.62 -18.26 -0.63
N VAL A 98 -15.02 -18.34 -1.91
CA VAL A 98 -14.87 -19.56 -2.72
C VAL A 98 -13.42 -20.06 -2.84
N ALA A 99 -12.42 -19.21 -2.58
CA ALA A 99 -11.02 -19.63 -2.50
C ALA A 99 -10.71 -20.56 -1.31
N PHE A 100 -11.55 -20.59 -0.25
CA PHE A 100 -11.44 -21.59 0.83
C PHE A 100 -11.91 -23.00 0.41
N LEU A 101 -12.19 -23.22 -0.88
CA LEU A 101 -12.44 -24.55 -1.44
C LEU A 101 -11.18 -25.19 -2.05
N GLN A 102 -9.97 -24.61 -1.88
CA GLN A 102 -8.71 -25.30 -2.25
C GLN A 102 -8.57 -26.66 -1.51
N ALA A 103 -9.09 -26.73 -0.28
CA ALA A 103 -9.36 -27.98 0.43
C ALA A 103 -10.74 -27.94 1.10
N VAL A 104 -11.58 -28.95 0.88
CA VAL A 104 -12.83 -29.14 1.61
C VAL A 104 -12.62 -30.22 2.65
N TYR A 105 -13.24 -30.05 3.81
CA TYR A 105 -12.98 -30.90 4.94
C TYR A 105 -14.27 -31.28 5.70
N LEU A 106 -14.73 -32.52 5.49
CA LEU A 106 -16.01 -33.02 5.98
C LEU A 106 -15.89 -33.79 7.31
N ILE A 107 -16.67 -33.38 8.32
CA ILE A 107 -16.85 -34.04 9.63
C ILE A 107 -18.24 -34.69 9.68
N SER A 108 -18.31 -36.01 9.43
CA SER A 108 -19.60 -36.71 9.50
C SER A 108 -20.04 -36.96 10.94
N THR A 109 -21.30 -36.66 11.25
CA THR A 109 -21.96 -37.04 12.53
C THR A 109 -22.33 -38.53 12.56
N THR A 110 -22.41 -39.17 11.40
CA THR A 110 -22.72 -40.59 11.18
C THR A 110 -21.54 -41.29 10.48
N PRO A 111 -20.92 -42.34 11.05
CA PRO A 111 -19.76 -43.01 10.46
C PRO A 111 -20.18 -43.98 9.34
N SER A 112 -20.48 -43.41 8.16
CA SER A 112 -20.92 -44.14 6.96
C SER A 112 -20.19 -43.61 5.71
N GLU A 113 -20.03 -44.47 4.71
CA GLU A 113 -19.17 -44.21 3.55
C GLU A 113 -19.71 -43.10 2.63
N LEU A 114 -18.80 -42.25 2.14
CA LEU A 114 -19.10 -41.14 1.23
C LEU A 114 -19.52 -41.65 -0.16
N HIS A 115 -20.50 -40.98 -0.77
CA HIS A 115 -21.04 -41.36 -2.08
C HIS A 115 -20.01 -41.23 -3.22
N THR A 116 -20.08 -42.10 -4.22
CA THR A 116 -19.08 -42.17 -5.31
C THR A 116 -19.13 -40.96 -6.25
N SER A 117 -20.29 -40.31 -6.43
CA SER A 117 -20.38 -39.06 -7.22
C SER A 117 -19.66 -37.89 -6.55
N LEU A 118 -19.72 -37.79 -5.21
CA LEU A 118 -18.88 -36.87 -4.45
C LEU A 118 -17.40 -37.21 -4.60
N THR A 119 -17.02 -38.47 -4.76
CA THR A 119 -15.60 -38.81 -4.90
C THR A 119 -15.00 -38.14 -6.13
N SER A 120 -15.73 -38.05 -7.25
CA SER A 120 -15.30 -37.28 -8.43
C SER A 120 -15.32 -35.75 -8.21
N THR A 121 -16.36 -35.20 -7.59
CA THR A 121 -16.46 -33.74 -7.36
C THR A 121 -15.48 -33.27 -6.29
N LEU A 122 -15.41 -33.94 -5.15
CA LEU A 122 -14.43 -33.68 -4.10
C LEU A 122 -13.00 -34.08 -4.52
N SER A 123 -12.77 -34.92 -5.53
CA SER A 123 -11.41 -35.05 -6.09
C SER A 123 -10.94 -33.82 -6.87
N ALA A 124 -11.85 -32.87 -7.17
CA ALA A 124 -11.48 -31.51 -7.59
C ALA A 124 -11.29 -30.53 -6.41
N TYR A 125 -11.60 -30.92 -5.16
CA TYR A 125 -11.64 -30.02 -3.98
C TYR A 125 -11.01 -30.58 -2.67
N GLY A 126 -10.47 -31.79 -2.63
CA GLY A 126 -9.72 -32.40 -1.49
C GLY A 126 -10.52 -32.88 -0.26
N ASN A 127 -9.89 -33.64 0.68
CA ASN A 127 -10.54 -34.20 1.90
C ASN A 127 -9.61 -34.71 3.06
N LYS A 128 -10.17 -34.67 4.31
CA LYS A 128 -9.79 -35.24 5.67
C LYS A 128 -9.14 -34.29 6.72
N LEU A 129 -9.35 -34.38 8.08
CA LEU A 129 -9.39 -35.50 9.08
C LEU A 129 -9.36 -35.12 10.60
N PHE A 130 -9.64 -33.89 11.10
CA PHE A 130 -9.62 -33.50 12.54
C PHE A 130 -10.83 -32.67 13.04
N MET A 131 -11.34 -32.89 14.27
CA MET A 131 -12.45 -32.06 14.82
C MET A 131 -12.05 -30.60 15.10
N ILE A 132 -12.58 -29.68 14.30
CA ILE A 132 -12.55 -28.22 14.49
C ILE A 132 -13.92 -27.64 14.08
N PRO A 133 -14.35 -26.47 14.60
CA PRO A 133 -15.63 -25.87 14.23
C PRO A 133 -15.78 -25.65 12.71
N THR A 134 -17.01 -25.74 12.20
CA THR A 134 -17.36 -25.36 10.81
C THR A 134 -16.85 -23.96 10.47
N GLY A 135 -16.27 -23.79 9.28
CA GLY A 135 -15.79 -22.49 8.77
C GLY A 135 -14.50 -22.58 7.94
N PRO A 136 -14.02 -21.44 7.42
CA PRO A 136 -12.75 -21.34 6.70
C PRO A 136 -11.52 -21.23 7.62
N TYR A 137 -10.43 -21.90 7.22
CA TYR A 137 -9.14 -21.96 7.90
C TYR A 137 -8.00 -21.87 6.89
N PHE A 138 -6.82 -21.52 7.37
CA PHE A 138 -5.57 -21.69 6.63
C PHE A 138 -4.82 -22.91 7.17
N VAL A 139 -4.19 -23.70 6.31
CA VAL A 139 -3.39 -24.86 6.71
C VAL A 139 -1.98 -24.72 6.17
N SER A 140 -0.96 -24.80 7.03
CA SER A 140 0.43 -24.86 6.56
C SER A 140 0.66 -26.17 5.83
N ALA A 141 1.14 -26.09 4.59
CA ALA A 141 1.45 -27.28 3.81
C ALA A 141 2.60 -28.09 4.43
N TYR A 142 3.57 -27.43 5.06
CA TYR A 142 4.77 -28.07 5.61
C TYR A 142 4.55 -28.76 6.95
N THR A 143 3.76 -28.15 7.84
CA THR A 143 3.54 -28.69 9.20
C THR A 143 2.18 -29.34 9.38
N GLY A 144 1.24 -29.13 8.45
CA GLY A 144 -0.17 -29.51 8.62
C GLY A 144 -0.92 -28.63 9.62
N ASP A 145 -0.26 -27.62 10.21
CA ASP A 145 -0.85 -26.75 11.24
C ASP A 145 -2.03 -25.96 10.68
N ILE A 146 -3.13 -25.95 11.43
CA ILE A 146 -4.39 -25.30 11.06
C ILE A 146 -4.51 -23.99 11.84
N TYR A 147 -4.81 -22.91 11.14
CA TYR A 147 -4.96 -21.56 11.66
C TYR A 147 -6.37 -21.05 11.36
N GLN A 148 -7.04 -20.50 12.36
CA GLN A 148 -8.36 -19.90 12.19
C GLN A 148 -8.24 -18.61 11.37
N ALA A 149 -9.06 -18.47 10.33
CA ALA A 149 -9.15 -17.24 9.57
C ALA A 149 -9.93 -16.18 10.37
N TRP A 150 -9.54 -14.91 10.26
CA TRP A 150 -10.26 -13.76 10.81
C TRP A 150 -10.44 -12.70 9.74
N ARG A 151 -11.67 -12.39 9.31
CA ARG A 151 -11.87 -11.34 8.29
C ARG A 151 -11.67 -9.97 8.90
N LEU A 152 -10.90 -9.16 8.20
CA LEU A 152 -10.58 -7.80 8.57
C LEU A 152 -11.58 -6.85 7.91
N TYR A 153 -12.27 -6.06 8.74
CA TYR A 153 -13.13 -4.97 8.31
C TYR A 153 -12.33 -3.67 8.37
N SER A 154 -12.56 -2.75 7.42
CA SER A 154 -11.86 -1.46 7.38
C SER A 154 -12.40 -0.50 8.45
N ASN A 155 -11.52 -0.02 9.34
CA ASN A 155 -11.82 1.03 10.31
C ASN A 155 -11.62 2.43 9.69
N TYR A 156 -12.26 2.70 8.55
CA TYR A 156 -12.03 3.92 7.77
C TYR A 156 -12.59 5.19 8.44
N GLU A 157 -13.53 5.04 9.40
CA GLU A 157 -14.06 6.13 10.24
C GLU A 157 -13.28 6.32 11.57
N GLY A 158 -12.22 5.53 11.82
CA GLY A 158 -11.41 5.64 13.04
C GLY A 158 -12.13 5.28 14.35
N ALA A 159 -13.32 4.67 14.29
CA ALA A 159 -14.18 4.40 15.45
C ALA A 159 -13.58 3.41 16.48
N PHE A 160 -12.69 2.52 16.04
CA PHE A 160 -12.00 1.56 16.90
C PHE A 160 -10.56 1.99 17.18
N THR A 161 -10.17 2.04 18.45
CA THR A 161 -8.79 2.40 18.88
C THR A 161 -7.79 1.25 18.72
N GLU A 162 -8.28 0.01 18.73
CA GLU A 162 -7.50 -1.20 18.51
C GLU A 162 -8.39 -2.27 17.87
N GLY A 163 -7.82 -3.07 16.96
CA GLY A 163 -8.44 -4.32 16.53
C GLY A 163 -8.13 -5.42 17.53
N THR A 164 -9.06 -6.36 17.75
CA THR A 164 -8.83 -7.53 18.59
C THR A 164 -9.32 -8.80 17.91
N TYR A 165 -8.75 -9.94 18.28
CA TYR A 165 -9.23 -11.26 17.90
C TYR A 165 -9.22 -12.21 19.10
N GLU A 166 -10.09 -13.21 19.08
CA GLU A 166 -10.13 -14.25 20.10
C GLU A 166 -9.10 -15.34 19.76
N SER A 167 -8.30 -15.78 20.73
CA SER A 167 -7.41 -16.92 20.60
C SER A 167 -8.15 -18.23 20.87
N ALA A 168 -7.61 -19.35 20.42
CA ALA A 168 -8.16 -20.69 20.70
C ALA A 168 -8.29 -21.04 22.20
N SER A 169 -7.71 -20.25 23.11
CA SER A 169 -7.89 -20.40 24.56
C SER A 169 -9.04 -19.56 25.14
N GLY A 170 -9.83 -18.86 24.31
CA GLY A 170 -10.89 -17.93 24.76
C GLY A 170 -10.38 -16.59 25.30
N ASN A 171 -9.09 -16.29 25.12
CA ASN A 171 -8.48 -15.01 25.51
C ASN A 171 -8.34 -14.08 24.31
N PHE A 172 -8.57 -12.78 24.48
CA PHE A 172 -8.43 -11.81 23.39
C PHE A 172 -6.98 -11.30 23.25
N SER A 173 -6.56 -11.04 22.02
CA SER A 173 -5.26 -10.45 21.66
C SER A 173 -5.45 -9.29 20.71
N THR A 174 -4.59 -8.28 20.81
CA THR A 174 -4.62 -7.12 19.90
C THR A 174 -4.09 -7.49 18.52
N LEU A 175 -4.84 -7.06 17.49
CA LEU A 175 -4.40 -7.08 16.11
C LEU A 175 -3.48 -5.89 15.88
N SER A 176 -2.23 -6.13 15.48
CA SER A 176 -1.30 -5.07 15.05
C SER A 176 -1.68 -4.43 13.70
N ALA A 177 -2.93 -4.60 13.26
CA ALA A 177 -3.45 -4.27 11.93
C ALA A 177 -4.03 -2.84 11.90
N ALA A 178 -3.18 -1.84 12.14
CA ALA A 178 -3.51 -0.43 11.88
C ALA A 178 -3.48 -0.12 10.36
N ILE A 179 -4.38 -0.76 9.60
CA ILE A 179 -4.59 -0.62 8.15
C ILE A 179 -3.36 -0.97 7.29
N THR A 180 -3.47 -2.03 6.49
CA THR A 180 -2.46 -2.38 5.46
C THR A 180 -2.46 -1.37 4.31
N ILE A 181 -1.87 -0.20 4.53
CA ILE A 181 -1.68 0.82 3.49
C ILE A 181 -0.52 0.41 2.57
N ARG A 182 -0.67 0.70 1.27
CA ARG A 182 0.28 0.35 0.21
C ARG A 182 1.02 1.59 -0.30
N PRO A 183 2.10 2.05 0.35
CA PRO A 183 2.91 3.17 -0.11
C PRO A 183 3.72 2.83 -1.37
N GLY A 184 3.53 3.65 -2.41
CA GLY A 184 4.51 3.80 -3.48
C GLY A 184 5.61 4.80 -3.07
N ILE A 185 6.87 4.51 -3.34
CA ILE A 185 8.01 5.31 -2.85
C ILE A 185 8.75 5.98 -4.02
N LYS A 186 8.71 7.32 -4.12
CA LYS A 186 9.51 8.08 -5.11
C LYS A 186 10.97 7.62 -5.10
N ASN A 187 11.57 7.39 -6.27
CA ASN A 187 12.88 6.75 -6.39
C ASN A 187 14.08 7.67 -6.06
N ILE A 188 13.96 8.47 -5.01
CA ILE A 188 15.00 9.27 -4.36
C ILE A 188 15.28 8.82 -2.91
N TYR A 189 14.37 8.05 -2.30
CA TYR A 189 14.57 7.45 -0.99
C TYR A 189 15.37 6.15 -1.12
N ASP A 190 16.27 5.87 -0.19
CA ASP A 190 16.84 4.53 -0.04
C ASP A 190 15.81 3.59 0.62
N VAL A 191 15.80 2.32 0.18
CA VAL A 191 15.01 1.22 0.74
C VAL A 191 15.91 0.00 0.71
N ALA A 192 16.07 -0.68 1.84
CA ALA A 192 16.98 -1.80 1.99
C ALA A 192 16.72 -2.91 0.95
N GLY A 193 17.77 -3.49 0.39
CA GLY A 193 17.69 -4.51 -0.68
C GLY A 193 17.24 -3.98 -2.05
N THR A 194 17.17 -2.65 -2.24
CA THR A 194 16.82 -2.05 -3.55
C THR A 194 17.82 -0.99 -3.99
N ARG A 195 17.92 -0.75 -5.31
CA ARG A 195 18.72 0.34 -5.88
C ARG A 195 17.95 1.66 -5.87
N ARG A 196 18.59 2.75 -5.44
CA ARG A 196 18.09 4.12 -5.62
C ARG A 196 18.43 4.62 -7.03
N GLY A 197 17.42 4.79 -7.88
CA GLY A 197 17.61 5.15 -9.29
C GLY A 197 17.64 6.64 -9.61
N CYS A 198 17.06 7.50 -8.77
CA CYS A 198 16.97 8.97 -8.97
C CYS A 198 16.42 9.41 -10.36
N GLY A 199 15.72 8.54 -11.09
CA GLY A 199 15.30 8.82 -12.46
C GLY A 199 16.43 8.86 -13.50
N ASN A 200 17.63 8.33 -13.18
CA ASN A 200 18.81 8.34 -14.05
C ASN A 200 19.45 6.93 -14.14
N ARG A 201 19.61 6.40 -15.36
CA ARG A 201 20.13 5.05 -15.65
C ARG A 201 21.60 4.90 -15.26
N ALA A 202 22.42 5.92 -15.51
CA ALA A 202 23.85 5.86 -15.18
C ALA A 202 24.04 5.76 -13.66
N TYR A 203 23.28 6.54 -12.88
CA TYR A 203 23.26 6.46 -11.42
C TYR A 203 22.74 5.09 -10.93
N PHE A 204 21.63 4.61 -11.48
CA PHE A 204 21.07 3.29 -11.13
C PHE A 204 22.05 2.14 -11.39
N ASN A 205 22.80 2.19 -12.49
CA ASN A 205 23.79 1.16 -12.84
C ASN A 205 25.05 1.25 -11.98
N LEU A 206 25.53 2.48 -11.70
CA LEU A 206 26.76 2.74 -10.95
C LEU A 206 26.67 2.33 -9.47
N TYR A 207 25.55 2.59 -8.82
CA TYR A 207 25.39 2.33 -7.38
C TYR A 207 24.71 0.98 -7.10
N PRO A 208 25.21 0.20 -6.11
CA PRO A 208 24.59 -1.05 -5.71
C PRO A 208 23.26 -0.82 -4.96
N GLU A 209 22.65 -1.92 -4.54
CA GLU A 209 21.53 -1.90 -3.61
C GLU A 209 21.90 -1.23 -2.29
N LYS A 210 20.88 -0.72 -1.60
CA LYS A 210 21.01 -0.03 -0.32
C LYS A 210 20.90 -1.01 0.83
N ASN A 211 21.72 -0.82 1.85
CA ASN A 211 21.66 -1.61 3.08
C ASN A 211 20.54 -1.13 4.01
N ASP A 212 20.25 0.17 3.97
CA ASP A 212 19.35 0.85 4.90
C ASP A 212 18.11 1.40 4.18
N THR A 213 17.01 1.48 4.91
CA THR A 213 15.79 2.20 4.51
C THR A 213 15.81 3.61 5.07
N ALA A 214 15.44 4.62 4.28
CA ALA A 214 15.37 6.00 4.74
C ALA A 214 14.33 6.14 5.87
N PRO A 215 14.58 6.91 6.96
CA PRO A 215 13.63 7.01 8.08
C PRO A 215 12.23 7.49 7.69
N ALA A 216 12.16 8.36 6.67
CA ALA A 216 10.90 8.80 6.07
C ALA A 216 10.05 7.65 5.47
N VAL A 217 10.70 6.59 4.98
CA VAL A 217 10.02 5.39 4.47
C VAL A 217 9.82 4.37 5.57
N GLN A 218 10.76 4.26 6.51
CA GLN A 218 10.68 3.32 7.63
C GLN A 218 9.50 3.65 8.57
N LYS A 219 9.20 4.93 8.82
CA LYS A 219 8.09 5.35 9.68
C LYS A 219 6.72 4.77 9.28
N PRO A 220 6.24 4.87 8.02
CA PRO A 220 5.05 4.16 7.58
C PRO A 220 5.16 2.63 7.71
N VAL A 221 6.33 2.04 7.44
CA VAL A 221 6.54 0.58 7.54
C VAL A 221 6.42 0.10 8.99
N ASP A 222 6.97 0.85 9.95
CA ASP A 222 6.85 0.60 11.39
C ASP A 222 5.39 0.70 11.87
N ALA A 223 4.57 1.50 11.18
CA ALA A 223 3.12 1.62 11.40
C ALA A 223 2.29 0.54 10.66
N GLY A 224 2.92 -0.41 9.94
CA GLY A 224 2.26 -1.53 9.26
C GLY A 224 2.13 -1.41 7.73
N ALA A 225 2.71 -0.39 7.11
CA ALA A 225 2.62 -0.17 5.67
C ALA A 225 3.46 -1.15 4.82
N ILE A 226 2.93 -1.59 3.68
CA ILE A 226 3.64 -2.46 2.71
C ILE A 226 4.13 -1.65 1.51
N ILE A 227 5.44 -1.51 1.35
CA ILE A 227 6.03 -0.88 0.16
C ILE A 227 5.71 -1.73 -1.08
N VAL A 228 4.91 -1.18 -1.99
CA VAL A 228 4.50 -1.84 -3.24
C VAL A 228 5.43 -1.53 -4.42
N GLY A 229 6.33 -0.56 -4.31
CA GLY A 229 7.35 -0.33 -5.32
C GLY A 229 8.03 1.04 -5.30
N LYS A 230 9.05 1.18 -6.15
CA LYS A 230 9.80 2.42 -6.38
C LYS A 230 9.21 3.16 -7.58
N MET A 231 8.81 4.42 -7.40
CA MET A 231 8.08 5.20 -8.40
C MET A 231 8.99 6.19 -9.15
N LYS A 232 8.72 6.40 -10.45
CA LYS A 232 9.42 7.38 -11.31
C LYS A 232 9.43 8.79 -10.69
N THR A 233 10.55 9.46 -10.88
CA THR A 233 10.83 10.85 -10.52
C THR A 233 11.50 11.51 -11.72
N SER A 234 11.45 12.83 -11.81
CA SER A 234 12.39 13.54 -12.68
C SER A 234 13.84 13.28 -12.25
N GLN A 235 14.81 13.44 -13.17
CA GLN A 235 16.22 13.20 -12.89
C GLN A 235 16.70 13.99 -11.65
N PHE A 236 17.15 13.28 -10.61
CA PHE A 236 17.57 13.84 -9.32
C PHE A 236 16.53 14.78 -8.66
N ALA A 237 15.25 14.55 -8.93
CA ALA A 237 14.12 15.43 -8.57
C ALA A 237 14.18 16.86 -9.14
N ASN A 238 15.13 17.15 -10.04
CA ASN A 238 15.30 18.44 -10.72
C ASN A 238 14.21 18.67 -11.78
N GLY A 239 14.15 19.88 -12.36
CA GLY A 239 13.28 20.22 -13.48
C GLY A 239 13.35 19.23 -14.66
N GLU A 240 12.19 18.74 -15.11
CA GLU A 240 12.01 17.90 -16.29
C GLU A 240 10.59 18.10 -16.85
N MET A 241 10.47 18.56 -18.10
CA MET A 241 9.24 18.56 -18.90
C MET A 241 9.28 17.37 -19.86
N ALA A 242 8.44 16.36 -19.60
CA ALA A 242 8.61 14.98 -20.07
C ALA A 242 8.58 14.71 -21.59
N THR A 243 8.35 15.72 -22.41
CA THR A 243 8.33 15.65 -23.88
C THR A 243 9.15 16.76 -24.56
N ALA A 244 9.73 17.68 -23.78
CA ALA A 244 10.53 18.81 -24.27
C ALA A 244 12.01 18.73 -23.83
N ASP A 245 12.29 18.13 -22.67
CA ASP A 245 13.64 18.01 -22.10
C ASP A 245 14.33 16.68 -22.42
N TRP A 246 15.64 16.61 -22.15
CA TRP A 246 16.40 15.37 -22.22
C TRP A 246 16.07 14.43 -21.05
N ILE A 247 15.22 13.45 -21.34
CA ILE A 247 14.77 12.44 -20.39
C ILE A 247 15.60 11.16 -20.46
N ASP A 248 15.87 10.54 -19.31
CA ASP A 248 16.46 9.20 -19.26
C ASP A 248 15.33 8.15 -19.32
N TYR A 249 14.38 8.23 -18.39
CA TYR A 249 13.13 7.46 -18.42
C TYR A 249 11.96 8.37 -18.77
N HIS A 250 11.05 7.92 -19.64
CA HIS A 250 9.77 8.59 -19.89
C HIS A 250 9.01 8.82 -18.57
N SER A 251 8.33 9.97 -18.47
CA SER A 251 7.31 10.16 -17.46
C SER A 251 6.11 9.23 -17.74
N PRO A 252 5.37 8.78 -16.70
CA PRO A 252 4.02 8.27 -16.92
C PRO A 252 3.13 9.33 -17.59
N PHE A 253 2.00 8.87 -18.14
CA PHE A 253 0.90 9.74 -18.58
C PHE A 253 0.06 10.20 -17.38
N ASN A 254 -0.63 11.33 -17.53
CA ASN A 254 -1.63 11.75 -16.55
C ASN A 254 -2.87 10.86 -16.69
N ALA A 255 -3.47 10.45 -15.57
CA ALA A 255 -4.72 9.68 -15.57
C ALA A 255 -5.98 10.56 -15.68
N ARG A 256 -5.81 11.89 -15.69
CA ARG A 256 -6.85 12.90 -15.85
C ARG A 256 -6.58 13.81 -17.05
N GLY A 257 -7.61 14.58 -17.41
CA GLY A 257 -7.56 15.49 -18.55
C GLY A 257 -7.48 14.74 -19.87
N ASP A 258 -6.64 15.23 -20.77
CA ASP A 258 -6.32 14.60 -22.06
C ASP A 258 -5.20 13.54 -21.98
N GLY A 259 -4.62 13.35 -20.78
CA GLY A 259 -3.49 12.45 -20.52
C GLY A 259 -2.10 13.06 -20.75
N TYR A 260 -2.00 14.28 -21.32
CA TYR A 260 -0.73 14.92 -21.71
C TYR A 260 -0.32 16.09 -20.80
N SER A 261 -1.15 16.45 -19.81
CA SER A 261 -0.82 17.46 -18.80
C SER A 261 0.44 17.08 -18.00
N ASP A 262 1.40 18.01 -17.89
CA ASP A 262 2.67 17.81 -17.19
C ASP A 262 2.45 17.42 -15.72
N LEU A 263 3.10 16.33 -15.30
CA LEU A 263 2.99 15.73 -13.98
C LEU A 263 4.02 16.25 -12.98
N SER A 264 4.99 17.08 -13.41
CA SER A 264 6.05 17.63 -12.58
C SER A 264 6.90 16.54 -11.89
N PHE A 265 7.69 16.92 -10.89
CA PHE A 265 8.93 16.21 -10.52
C PHE A 265 8.71 14.93 -9.69
N SER A 266 7.54 14.78 -9.06
CA SER A 266 7.08 13.50 -8.48
C SER A 266 6.03 12.85 -9.40
N SER A 267 6.33 12.76 -10.70
CA SER A 267 5.40 12.28 -11.72
C SER A 267 4.88 10.87 -11.48
N GLY A 268 5.73 9.94 -11.02
CA GLY A 268 5.32 8.59 -10.60
C GLY A 268 4.30 8.62 -9.46
N PRO A 269 4.62 9.20 -8.29
CA PRO A 269 3.68 9.41 -7.19
C PRO A 269 2.36 10.08 -7.60
N GLY A 270 2.41 11.15 -8.41
CA GLY A 270 1.24 11.85 -8.92
C GLY A 270 0.33 10.95 -9.77
N ALA A 271 0.86 10.41 -10.87
CA ALA A 271 0.11 9.56 -11.79
C ALA A 271 -0.38 8.26 -11.12
N GLY A 272 0.45 7.63 -10.28
CA GLY A 272 0.05 6.42 -9.56
C GLY A 272 -1.12 6.67 -8.61
N ILE A 273 -1.13 7.79 -7.86
CA ILE A 273 -2.25 8.16 -7.01
C ILE A 273 -3.45 8.64 -7.83
N GLY A 274 -3.26 9.24 -9.00
CA GLY A 274 -4.34 9.56 -9.94
C GLY A 274 -5.00 8.34 -10.58
N ALA A 275 -4.23 7.28 -10.88
CA ALA A 275 -4.65 6.14 -11.69
C ALA A 275 -5.07 4.89 -10.89
N TYR A 276 -4.31 4.56 -9.84
CA TYR A 276 -4.38 3.25 -9.20
C TYR A 276 -5.23 3.32 -7.94
N SER A 277 -6.48 2.85 -8.02
CA SER A 277 -7.40 2.73 -6.88
C SER A 277 -6.83 1.90 -5.73
N TRP A 278 -5.94 0.95 -6.03
CA TRP A 278 -5.23 0.11 -5.07
C TRP A 278 -3.96 0.75 -4.46
N LEU A 279 -3.52 1.93 -4.92
CA LEU A 279 -2.38 2.62 -4.33
C LEU A 279 -2.88 3.63 -3.30
N ASP A 280 -2.63 3.39 -2.01
CA ASP A 280 -3.29 4.13 -0.93
C ASP A 280 -2.60 5.48 -0.65
N ILE A 281 -1.26 5.48 -0.55
CA ILE A 281 -0.43 6.68 -0.48
C ILE A 281 0.78 6.59 -1.40
N ALA A 282 1.39 7.72 -1.76
CA ALA A 282 2.68 7.74 -2.43
C ALA A 282 3.62 8.79 -1.78
N LEU A 283 4.75 8.32 -1.24
CA LEU A 283 5.78 9.19 -0.67
C LEU A 283 6.55 9.87 -1.79
N GLY A 284 6.76 11.17 -1.64
CA GLY A 284 7.57 12.00 -2.52
C GLY A 284 8.34 13.07 -1.74
N SER A 285 8.81 14.10 -2.43
CA SER A 285 9.46 15.25 -1.82
C SER A 285 8.94 16.54 -2.46
N ASP A 286 8.95 17.65 -1.72
CA ASP A 286 8.56 18.99 -2.21
C ASP A 286 9.65 20.04 -1.90
N THR A 287 10.54 20.24 -2.88
CA THR A 287 11.57 21.29 -2.86
C THR A 287 10.99 22.65 -3.29
N GLY A 288 10.20 22.66 -4.37
CA GLY A 288 9.66 23.88 -4.99
C GLY A 288 8.25 23.73 -5.57
N GLY A 289 7.47 22.75 -5.10
CA GLY A 289 6.17 22.35 -5.67
C GLY A 289 6.06 20.85 -5.95
N SER A 290 7.12 20.08 -5.70
CA SER A 290 7.25 18.70 -6.18
C SER A 290 6.29 17.68 -5.54
N ILE A 291 5.47 18.04 -4.54
CA ILE A 291 4.26 17.29 -4.12
C ILE A 291 2.98 18.01 -4.57
N ARG A 292 2.90 19.32 -4.33
CA ARG A 292 1.68 20.11 -4.56
C ARG A 292 1.28 20.22 -6.04
N ASN A 293 2.26 20.35 -6.94
CA ASN A 293 2.03 20.39 -8.38
C ASN A 293 1.49 19.05 -8.92
N PRO A 294 2.13 17.87 -8.66
CA PRO A 294 1.54 16.59 -9.04
C PRO A 294 0.17 16.34 -8.40
N ALA A 295 -0.05 16.79 -7.16
CA ALA A 295 -1.35 16.70 -6.50
C ALA A 295 -2.44 17.48 -7.25
N GLN A 296 -2.16 18.73 -7.60
CA GLN A 296 -3.06 19.60 -8.38
C GLN A 296 -3.45 18.97 -9.72
N VAL A 297 -2.48 18.51 -10.52
CA VAL A 297 -2.74 18.01 -11.89
C VAL A 297 -3.31 16.60 -11.94
N ASN A 298 -3.18 15.80 -10.86
CA ASN A 298 -3.82 14.48 -10.74
C ASN A 298 -5.09 14.50 -9.87
N GLY A 299 -5.54 15.68 -9.43
CA GLY A 299 -6.75 15.84 -8.62
C GLY A 299 -6.73 15.00 -7.34
N CYS A 300 -5.61 15.01 -6.62
CA CYS A 300 -5.45 14.29 -5.36
C CYS A 300 -4.91 15.22 -4.26
N TYR A 301 -4.95 14.76 -3.01
CA TYR A 301 -4.37 15.49 -1.90
C TYR A 301 -2.84 15.33 -1.90
N GLY A 302 -2.12 16.37 -1.50
CA GLY A 302 -0.68 16.29 -1.31
C GLY A 302 -0.14 17.47 -0.51
N ASN A 303 0.73 17.17 0.47
CA ASN A 303 1.20 18.15 1.43
C ASN A 303 2.71 18.44 1.31
N ARG A 304 3.08 19.72 1.45
CA ARG A 304 4.43 20.12 1.85
C ARG A 304 4.36 20.48 3.34
N PRO A 305 4.88 19.64 4.25
CA PRO A 305 4.95 19.98 5.66
C PRO A 305 6.00 21.08 5.92
N THR A 306 6.02 21.61 7.14
CA THR A 306 7.14 22.42 7.66
C THR A 306 8.47 21.70 7.41
N HIS A 307 9.51 22.46 7.04
CA HIS A 307 10.84 21.91 6.80
C HIS A 307 11.39 21.19 8.04
N ALA A 308 12.19 20.14 7.83
CA ALA A 308 12.74 19.26 8.86
C ALA A 308 11.74 18.53 9.79
N LEU A 309 10.43 18.50 9.46
CA LEU A 309 9.44 17.69 10.20
C LEU A 309 9.78 16.19 10.24
N VAL A 310 10.43 15.70 9.17
CA VAL A 310 11.02 14.37 9.05
C VAL A 310 12.45 14.54 8.54
N THR A 311 13.37 13.72 9.01
CA THR A 311 14.75 13.71 8.47
C THR A 311 14.77 13.25 7.01
N LEU A 312 15.73 13.79 6.25
CA LEU A 312 16.05 13.41 4.88
C LEU A 312 17.30 12.51 4.79
N ASP A 313 17.68 11.89 5.91
CA ASP A 313 18.73 10.86 5.92
C ASP A 313 18.41 9.73 4.94
N ASN A 314 19.43 9.30 4.19
CA ASN A 314 19.32 8.31 3.11
C ASN A 314 18.33 8.68 1.98
N VAL A 315 18.07 9.98 1.79
CA VAL A 315 17.35 10.53 0.63
C VAL A 315 18.33 11.27 -0.29
N MET A 316 18.17 11.16 -1.61
CA MET A 316 18.92 11.99 -2.56
C MET A 316 18.50 13.47 -2.41
N PRO A 317 19.40 14.37 -2.00
CA PRO A 317 19.06 15.79 -1.86
C PRO A 317 19.00 16.49 -3.22
N LEU A 318 18.15 17.50 -3.32
CA LEU A 318 18.15 18.48 -4.42
C LEU A 318 18.57 19.86 -3.88
N SER A 319 17.96 20.30 -2.78
CA SER A 319 18.29 21.52 -2.07
C SER A 319 17.96 21.33 -0.58
N PRO A 320 18.93 20.92 0.27
CA PRO A 320 18.67 20.52 1.65
C PRO A 320 17.93 21.55 2.52
N LEU A 321 18.06 22.85 2.22
CA LEU A 321 17.39 23.95 2.92
C LEU A 321 15.92 24.16 2.48
N MET A 322 15.47 23.45 1.45
CA MET A 322 14.14 23.60 0.85
C MET A 322 13.37 22.28 0.78
N ASP A 323 14.09 21.17 0.59
CA ASP A 323 13.57 19.81 0.51
C ASP A 323 12.73 19.47 1.76
N ALA A 324 11.51 19.00 1.54
CA ALA A 324 10.63 18.45 2.57
C ALA A 324 10.09 17.09 2.11
N VAL A 325 10.06 16.11 3.04
CA VAL A 325 9.32 14.85 2.85
C VAL A 325 7.83 15.18 2.80
N GLY A 326 7.09 14.60 1.87
CA GLY A 326 5.63 14.70 1.82
C GLY A 326 5.04 13.51 1.08
N PHE A 327 3.71 13.42 1.03
CA PHE A 327 3.05 12.34 0.30
C PHE A 327 1.79 12.82 -0.43
N LEU A 328 1.28 11.96 -1.30
CA LEU A 328 0.02 12.13 -2.01
C LEU A 328 -0.95 11.00 -1.65
N THR A 329 -2.25 11.30 -1.62
CA THR A 329 -3.34 10.31 -1.46
C THR A 329 -4.65 10.86 -2.04
N ARG A 330 -5.66 9.99 -2.21
CA ARG A 330 -7.02 10.38 -2.67
C ARG A 330 -8.01 10.60 -1.54
N ASP A 331 -7.65 10.25 -0.30
CA ASP A 331 -8.54 10.17 0.85
C ASP A 331 -8.04 11.11 1.97
N ALA A 332 -8.93 11.95 2.50
CA ALA A 332 -8.59 12.95 3.50
C ALA A 332 -8.43 12.35 4.92
N THR A 333 -9.17 11.29 5.23
CA THR A 333 -9.05 10.58 6.52
C THR A 333 -7.77 9.75 6.54
N LEU A 334 -7.44 9.10 5.42
CA LEU A 334 -6.12 8.46 5.26
C LEU A 334 -4.97 9.49 5.28
N TRP A 335 -5.18 10.71 4.77
CA TRP A 335 -4.19 11.77 4.86
C TRP A 335 -3.89 12.15 6.32
N GLU A 336 -4.90 12.20 7.19
CA GLU A 336 -4.71 12.42 8.64
C GLU A 336 -3.88 11.28 9.27
N ALA A 337 -4.35 10.04 9.17
CA ALA A 337 -3.66 8.87 9.76
C ALA A 337 -2.22 8.68 9.24
N ALA A 338 -2.00 8.83 7.93
CA ALA A 338 -0.66 8.76 7.35
C ALA A 338 0.23 9.96 7.74
N SER A 339 -0.36 11.11 8.05
CA SER A 339 0.37 12.26 8.61
C SER A 339 0.84 11.96 10.03
N GLU A 340 -0.01 11.36 10.87
CA GLU A 340 0.39 10.94 12.22
C GLU A 340 1.54 9.92 12.18
N ALA A 341 1.43 8.89 11.34
CA ALA A 341 2.47 7.88 11.17
C ALA A 341 3.80 8.44 10.63
N LEU A 342 3.76 9.41 9.72
CA LEU A 342 4.96 9.97 9.07
C LEU A 342 5.61 11.12 9.85
N TYR A 343 4.81 11.98 10.50
CA TYR A 343 5.29 13.18 11.19
C TYR A 343 5.37 12.99 12.71
N THR A 344 4.59 12.08 13.29
CA THR A 344 4.69 11.60 14.69
C THR A 344 4.76 12.74 15.72
N THR A 345 5.79 12.76 16.58
CA THR A 345 5.98 13.68 17.71
C THR A 345 6.06 15.16 17.37
N ASN A 346 6.16 15.51 16.09
CA ASN A 346 6.41 16.86 15.63
C ASN A 346 5.13 17.56 15.11
N LEU A 347 3.99 16.87 15.08
CA LEU A 347 2.70 17.48 14.77
C LEU A 347 2.20 18.33 15.94
N SER A 348 1.88 19.58 15.67
CA SER A 348 1.08 20.42 16.59
C SER A 348 -0.39 20.16 16.31
N THR A 349 -1.10 19.53 17.26
CA THR A 349 -2.55 19.34 17.18
C THR A 349 -3.26 20.66 17.51
N PHE A 350 -3.88 21.27 16.51
CA PHE A 350 -4.67 22.49 16.69
C PHE A 350 -6.13 22.14 16.98
N THR A 351 -6.61 22.44 18.18
CA THR A 351 -8.01 22.19 18.58
C THR A 351 -9.00 23.29 18.15
N THR A 352 -8.53 24.31 17.42
CA THR A 352 -9.34 25.44 16.95
C THR A 352 -8.91 25.87 15.56
N TYR A 353 -9.90 26.15 14.70
CA TYR A 353 -9.67 26.67 13.35
C TYR A 353 -9.00 28.07 13.33
N PRO A 354 -8.26 28.40 12.24
CA PRO A 354 -7.61 29.70 12.10
C PRO A 354 -8.62 30.84 11.97
N LYS A 355 -8.40 31.92 12.73
CA LYS A 355 -9.26 33.12 12.76
C LYS A 355 -8.90 34.18 11.71
N THR A 356 -8.01 33.87 10.78
CA THR A 356 -7.57 34.79 9.73
C THR A 356 -7.14 34.01 8.50
N LEU A 357 -7.66 34.39 7.35
CA LEU A 357 -7.35 33.78 6.06
C LEU A 357 -6.63 34.80 5.18
N TYR A 358 -5.44 34.46 4.68
CA TYR A 358 -4.70 35.31 3.75
C TYR A 358 -4.65 34.65 2.37
N THR A 359 -4.99 35.40 1.33
CA THR A 359 -4.84 34.99 -0.06
C THR A 359 -3.56 35.57 -0.64
N THR A 360 -2.92 34.87 -1.58
CA THR A 360 -1.68 35.32 -2.24
C THR A 360 -1.70 34.81 -3.68
N LEU A 361 -1.58 35.71 -4.66
CA LEU A 361 -1.75 35.40 -6.09
C LEU A 361 -3.08 34.69 -6.42
N PHE A 362 -4.12 34.94 -5.62
CA PHE A 362 -5.46 34.39 -5.79
C PHE A 362 -6.30 35.38 -6.62
N PRO A 363 -7.20 34.91 -7.51
CA PRO A 363 -8.10 35.79 -8.25
C PRO A 363 -8.98 36.62 -7.31
N THR A 364 -9.26 37.86 -7.72
CA THR A 364 -10.24 38.77 -7.08
C THR A 364 -11.60 38.72 -7.75
N ASP A 365 -11.62 38.27 -9.00
CA ASP A 365 -12.72 38.23 -9.94
C ASP A 365 -12.49 37.03 -10.88
N ALA A 366 -13.55 36.49 -11.47
CA ALA A 366 -13.46 35.34 -12.36
C ALA A 366 -13.60 35.77 -13.82
N THR A 367 -12.53 35.53 -14.60
CA THR A 367 -12.54 35.62 -16.06
C THR A 367 -12.56 34.23 -16.73
N THR A 368 -12.24 33.19 -15.95
CA THR A 368 -12.17 31.79 -16.37
C THR A 368 -12.98 30.86 -15.45
N GLU A 369 -13.27 29.66 -15.92
CA GLU A 369 -13.89 28.59 -15.13
C GLU A 369 -13.02 28.20 -13.92
N ALA A 370 -11.70 28.12 -14.09
CA ALA A 370 -10.76 27.82 -13.02
C ALA A 370 -10.81 28.88 -11.89
N GLU A 371 -10.84 30.17 -12.23
CA GLU A 371 -10.99 31.25 -11.25
C GLU A 371 -12.37 31.22 -10.57
N THR A 372 -13.42 30.85 -11.31
CA THR A 372 -14.77 30.65 -10.75
C THR A 372 -14.78 29.56 -9.68
N ILE A 373 -14.10 28.44 -9.94
CA ILE A 373 -13.94 27.33 -8.98
C ILE A 373 -13.11 27.79 -7.77
N LEU A 374 -12.00 28.50 -7.98
CA LEU A 374 -11.15 29.02 -6.91
C LEU A 374 -11.91 29.99 -5.98
N LEU A 375 -12.66 30.95 -6.54
CA LEU A 375 -13.50 31.86 -5.76
C LEU A 375 -14.63 31.12 -5.01
N SER A 376 -15.21 30.07 -5.62
CA SER A 376 -16.19 29.21 -4.93
C SER A 376 -15.58 28.46 -3.74
N ILE A 377 -14.35 27.95 -3.87
CA ILE A 377 -13.61 27.31 -2.78
C ILE A 377 -13.29 28.32 -1.68
N LEU A 378 -12.83 29.52 -2.03
CA LEU A 378 -12.55 30.60 -1.09
C LEU A 378 -13.78 30.96 -0.26
N SER A 379 -14.92 31.22 -0.91
CA SER A 379 -16.18 31.56 -0.24
C SER A 379 -16.68 30.45 0.69
N LYS A 380 -16.54 29.17 0.29
CA LYS A 380 -16.86 28.03 1.16
C LYS A 380 -15.93 27.94 2.37
N LEU A 381 -14.64 28.22 2.19
CA LEU A 381 -13.65 28.20 3.27
C LEU A 381 -13.88 29.36 4.25
N GLU A 382 -14.17 30.56 3.76
CA GLU A 382 -14.57 31.74 4.55
C GLU A 382 -15.81 31.44 5.41
N ALA A 383 -16.84 30.86 4.80
CA ALA A 383 -18.07 30.46 5.51
C ALA A 383 -17.84 29.35 6.55
N CYS A 384 -16.99 28.36 6.24
CA CYS A 384 -16.64 27.27 7.15
C CYS A 384 -15.84 27.75 8.37
N LEU A 385 -14.90 28.68 8.17
CA LEU A 385 -14.05 29.24 9.21
C LEU A 385 -14.72 30.39 9.99
N GLY A 386 -15.77 31.01 9.44
CA GLY A 386 -16.40 32.21 9.99
C GLY A 386 -15.51 33.46 9.88
N VAL A 387 -14.71 33.57 8.81
CA VAL A 387 -13.74 34.65 8.60
C VAL A 387 -13.83 35.20 7.18
N ASN A 388 -13.46 36.46 6.99
CA ASN A 388 -13.20 37.01 5.66
C ASN A 388 -11.71 36.88 5.33
N SER A 389 -11.39 36.62 4.06
CA SER A 389 -10.01 36.61 3.59
C SER A 389 -9.44 38.02 3.42
N SER A 390 -8.12 38.12 3.37
CA SER A 390 -7.40 39.36 3.10
C SER A 390 -6.27 39.12 2.09
N PRO A 391 -6.23 39.84 0.96
CA PRO A 391 -5.12 39.75 0.02
C PRO A 391 -3.81 40.17 0.68
N ARG A 392 -2.79 39.33 0.58
CA ARG A 392 -1.43 39.62 1.03
C ARG A 392 -0.50 39.69 -0.16
N LEU A 393 0.07 40.86 -0.41
CA LEU A 393 1.20 41.01 -1.33
C LEU A 393 2.36 40.16 -0.80
N GLN A 394 2.93 39.35 -1.67
CA GLN A 394 4.12 38.56 -1.34
C GLN A 394 5.24 39.53 -0.94
N PHE A 395 5.83 39.34 0.26
CA PHE A 395 7.10 39.99 0.57
C PHE A 395 8.09 39.56 -0.51
N HIS A 396 8.57 40.53 -1.30
CA HIS A 396 9.74 40.31 -2.13
C HIS A 396 10.90 39.94 -1.20
N VAL A 397 11.27 38.66 -1.17
CA VAL A 397 12.65 38.30 -0.87
C VAL A 397 13.49 39.11 -1.85
N GLY A 398 14.37 39.96 -1.31
CA GLY A 398 14.71 41.23 -1.93
C GLY A 398 15.17 41.14 -3.39
N LYS A 399 14.87 42.19 -4.17
CA LYS A 399 15.31 42.36 -5.56
C LYS A 399 16.79 41.98 -5.74
N PHE A 400 17.07 40.77 -6.21
CA PHE A 400 18.35 40.50 -6.84
C PHE A 400 18.44 41.40 -8.06
N HIS A 401 19.44 42.28 -8.07
CA HIS A 401 19.60 43.29 -9.11
C HIS A 401 19.75 42.59 -10.48
N PRO A 402 18.96 42.93 -11.53
CA PRO A 402 19.02 42.23 -12.82
C PRO A 402 20.30 42.49 -13.65
N SER A 403 21.33 43.10 -13.07
CA SER A 403 22.53 43.59 -13.76
C SER A 403 23.58 42.52 -14.05
N LYS A 404 23.36 41.25 -13.68
CA LYS A 404 24.19 40.11 -14.10
C LYS A 404 23.34 38.91 -14.53
N ARG A 405 22.61 39.06 -15.64
CA ARG A 405 22.26 37.92 -16.48
C ARG A 405 23.55 37.39 -17.14
N ASN A 406 24.00 36.21 -16.73
CA ASN A 406 24.71 35.27 -17.60
C ASN A 406 24.69 33.87 -16.97
N CYS A 407 24.63 32.86 -17.83
CA CYS A 407 24.78 31.42 -17.53
C CYS A 407 23.70 30.80 -16.62
N CYS A 408 22.65 30.27 -17.24
CA CYS A 408 22.17 28.89 -16.98
C CYS A 408 21.25 28.38 -18.11
N THR A 409 21.68 28.58 -19.36
CA THR A 409 21.17 27.85 -20.53
C THR A 409 22.36 27.52 -21.45
N GLY A 410 22.54 26.24 -21.78
CA GLY A 410 23.52 25.77 -22.77
C GLY A 410 24.82 25.16 -22.23
N SER A 411 25.05 23.89 -22.60
CA SER A 411 26.35 23.19 -22.74
C SER A 411 27.42 23.33 -21.65
N LEU A 412 27.57 22.29 -20.83
CA LEU A 412 28.82 21.99 -20.11
C LEU A 412 29.70 21.04 -20.94
N LEU A 413 30.59 21.61 -21.75
CA LEU A 413 31.87 20.95 -22.05
C LEU A 413 32.83 21.26 -20.89
N PRO A 414 33.66 20.29 -20.42
CA PRO A 414 34.59 20.56 -19.33
C PRO A 414 35.70 21.50 -19.79
N PRO A 415 36.16 22.45 -18.95
CA PRO A 415 37.26 23.33 -19.29
C PRO A 415 38.57 22.55 -19.41
N ARG A 416 39.42 22.93 -20.37
CA ARG A 416 40.81 22.46 -20.43
C ARG A 416 41.55 22.91 -19.17
N PHE A 417 42.27 21.99 -18.55
CA PHE A 417 43.34 22.34 -17.62
C PHE A 417 44.58 22.74 -18.43
N ASP A 418 44.88 24.03 -18.51
CA ASP A 418 46.20 24.48 -18.92
C ASP A 418 47.16 24.28 -17.75
N LEU A 419 48.08 23.31 -17.89
CA LEU A 419 49.20 23.13 -16.97
C LEU A 419 50.30 24.16 -17.30
N PRO A 420 50.95 24.78 -16.30
CA PRO A 420 52.08 25.66 -16.55
C PRO A 420 53.29 24.85 -17.03
N ASN A 421 53.93 25.33 -18.11
CA ASN A 421 55.19 24.77 -18.61
C ASN A 421 56.24 24.70 -17.49
N SER A 422 56.68 23.49 -17.15
CA SER A 422 57.96 23.27 -16.49
C SER A 422 58.64 22.04 -17.09
N HIS A 423 59.90 22.24 -17.43
CA HIS A 423 60.81 21.37 -18.18
C HIS A 423 60.77 19.88 -17.79
N LEU A 424 60.51 19.00 -18.77
CA LEU A 424 61.54 18.19 -19.46
C LEU A 424 60.95 17.40 -20.65
#